data_AF-A0AB72Z0L3-F1
#
_entry.id   AF-A0AB72Z0L3-F1
#
_cell.length_a   1.000
_cell.length_b   1.000
_cell.length_c   1.000
_cell.angle_alpha   90.00
_cell.angle_beta   90.00
_cell.angle_gamma   90.00
#
_symmetry.space_group_name_H-M   'P 1'
#
loop_
_entity.id
_entity.type
_entity.pdbx_description
1 polymer ?
#
loop_
_entity_poly.entity_id
_entity_poly.type
_entity_poly.pdbx_seq_one_letter_code
_entity_poly.pdbx_strand_id
1 'polypeptide(L)' 'MVYGDVYLRSNGGKWVRYDRSTGKMVKGLHKQNGAWYYFDETTGAMAHGRTWVPEWEEWHTFDTITGRG' A
#
# COMPACT_ATOMS: atom_id res chain seq x y z
N MET A 1 -16.78 -6.68 -8.50
CA MET A 1 -15.72 -6.82 -7.48
C MET A 1 -14.83 -5.59 -7.60
N VAL A 2 -14.52 -4.92 -6.49
CA VAL A 2 -13.66 -3.73 -6.50
C VAL A 2 -12.20 -4.20 -6.56
N TYR A 3 -11.49 -3.85 -7.62
CA TYR A 3 -10.10 -4.22 -7.84
C TYR A 3 -9.22 -2.96 -7.96
N GLY A 4 -7.94 -3.06 -7.60
CA GLY A 4 -7.05 -1.90 -7.54
C GLY A 4 -7.11 -1.18 -6.19
N ASP A 5 -6.83 0.12 -6.20
CA ASP A 5 -6.77 0.94 -4.99
C ASP A 5 -8.17 1.31 -4.50
N VAL A 6 -8.44 1.00 -3.23
CA VAL A 6 -9.74 1.19 -2.60
C VAL A 6 -9.54 1.94 -1.29
N TYR A 7 -10.28 3.03 -1.11
CA TYR A 7 -10.34 3.72 0.17
C TYR A 7 -11.39 3.07 1.06
N LEU A 8 -10.95 2.40 2.12
CA LEU A 8 -11.81 1.86 3.16
C LEU A 8 -12.00 2.92 4.23
N ARG A 9 -13.24 3.40 4.45
CA ARG A 9 -13.57 4.43 5.45
C ARG A 9 -13.55 3.96 6.91
N SER A 10 -13.27 2.68 7.17
CA SER A 10 -13.29 2.12 8.53
C SER A 10 -12.12 2.67 9.38
N ASN A 11 -12.37 2.94 10.67
CA ASN A 11 -11.39 3.34 11.70
C ASN A 11 -10.39 4.42 11.24
N GLY A 12 -10.87 5.57 10.80
CA GLY A 12 -10.01 6.69 10.37
C GLY A 12 -9.59 6.65 8.90
N GLY A 13 -9.91 5.55 8.22
CA GLY A 13 -9.79 5.43 6.78
C GLY A 13 -8.40 5.05 6.31
N LYS A 14 -8.33 4.13 5.33
CA LYS A 14 -7.07 3.68 4.74
C LYS A 14 -7.22 3.34 3.27
N TRP A 15 -6.17 3.55 2.51
CA TRP A 15 -6.05 2.99 1.17
C TRP A 15 -5.53 1.57 1.26
N VAL A 16 -6.15 0.65 0.52
CA VAL A 16 -5.71 -0.74 0.37
C VAL A 16 -5.73 -1.08 -1.11
N ARG A 17 -4.97 -2.10 -1.52
CA ARG A 17 -5.02 -2.61 -2.89
C ARG A 17 -5.52 -4.05 -2.93
N TYR A 18 -6.42 -4.33 -3.87
CA TYR A 18 -6.82 -5.70 -4.20
C TYR A 18 -6.23 -6.11 -5.54
N ASP A 19 -5.53 -7.24 -5.55
CA ASP A 19 -4.97 -7.84 -6.75
C ASP A 19 -6.09 -8.19 -7.75
N ARG A 20 -5.89 -7.82 -9.01
CA ARG A 20 -6.92 -7.99 -10.07
C ARG A 20 -7.16 -9.44 -10.45
N SER A 21 -6.14 -10.30 -10.30
CA SER A 21 -6.20 -11.70 -10.73
C SER A 21 -6.79 -12.60 -9.66
N THR A 22 -6.45 -12.34 -8.39
CA THR A 22 -6.81 -13.19 -7.25
C THR A 22 -7.88 -12.59 -6.35
N GLY A 23 -8.14 -11.28 -6.45
CA GLY A 23 -9.04 -10.55 -5.55
C GLY A 23 -8.53 -10.43 -4.12
N LYS A 24 -7.29 -10.85 -3.84
CA LYS A 24 -6.70 -10.81 -2.49
C LYS A 24 -6.12 -9.43 -2.20
N MET A 25 -6.16 -9.04 -0.93
CA MET A 25 -5.52 -7.81 -0.46
C MET A 25 -4.00 -7.92 -0.59
N VAL A 26 -3.39 -6.91 -1.18
CA VAL A 26 -1.94 -6.77 -1.30
C VAL A 26 -1.35 -6.31 0.04
N LYS A 27 -0.21 -6.88 0.41
CA LYS A 27 0.54 -6.64 1.64
C LYS A 27 2.03 -6.63 1.33
N GLY A 28 2.80 -5.89 2.12
CA GLY A 28 4.24 -5.69 1.93
C GLY A 28 4.56 -4.80 0.73
N LEU A 29 5.80 -4.88 0.26
CA LEU A 29 6.25 -4.21 -0.96
C LEU A 29 5.55 -4.72 -2.21
N HIS A 30 5.10 -3.77 -3.03
CA HIS A 30 4.46 -4.07 -4.30
C HIS A 30 4.89 -3.09 -5.38
N LYS A 31 5.45 -3.63 -6.47
CA LYS A 31 5.84 -2.84 -7.64
C LYS A 31 4.72 -2.81 -8.67
N GLN A 32 4.24 -1.61 -9.02
CA GLN A 32 3.25 -1.44 -10.07
C GLN A 32 3.55 -0.19 -10.90
N ASN A 33 3.45 -0.31 -12.22
CA ASN A 33 3.66 0.79 -13.17
C ASN A 33 4.97 1.57 -12.91
N GLY A 34 6.05 0.83 -12.66
CA GLY A 34 7.39 1.38 -12.44
C GLY A 34 7.68 1.94 -11.04
N ALA A 35 6.67 2.08 -10.17
CA ALA A 35 6.83 2.60 -8.81
C ALA A 35 6.66 1.51 -7.75
N TRP A 36 7.33 1.70 -6.61
CA TRP A 36 7.13 0.88 -5.42
C TRP A 36 6.06 1.50 -4.53
N TYR A 37 5.25 0.62 -3.95
CA TYR A 37 4.27 0.96 -2.93
C TYR A 37 4.51 0.01 -1.76
N TYR A 38 4.32 0.49 -0.55
CA TYR A 38 4.37 -0.36 0.64
C TYR A 38 2.99 -0.41 1.27
N PHE A 39 2.54 -1.63 1.58
CA PHE A 39 1.29 -1.89 2.28
C PHE A 39 1.60 -2.59 3.60
N ASP A 40 1.08 -2.05 4.71
CA ASP A 40 1.28 -2.63 6.04
C ASP A 40 0.93 -4.12 6.05
N GLU A 41 1.86 -4.96 6.51
CA GLU A 41 1.73 -6.42 6.42
C GLU A 41 0.56 -6.97 7.24
N THR A 42 0.15 -6.26 8.29
CA THR A 42 -0.95 -6.69 9.15
C THR A 42 -2.30 -6.28 8.56
N THR A 43 -2.44 -5.00 8.24
CA THR A 43 -3.71 -4.35 7.93
C THR A 43 -3.94 -4.09 6.44
N GLY A 44 -2.91 -4.18 5.61
CA GLY A 44 -2.92 -3.85 4.18
C GLY A 44 -3.02 -2.35 3.88
N ALA A 45 -2.79 -1.48 4.86
CA ALA A 45 -2.85 -0.03 4.68
C ALA A 45 -1.66 0.47 3.85
N MET A 46 -1.94 1.22 2.77
CA MET A 46 -0.92 1.87 1.95
C MET A 46 -0.17 2.92 2.76
N ALA A 47 1.16 2.90 2.68
CA ALA A 47 2.02 3.88 3.32
C ALA A 47 2.01 5.21 2.57
N HIS A 48 1.89 6.30 3.34
CA HIS A 48 1.99 7.68 2.87
C HIS A 48 2.99 8.43 3.76
N GLY A 49 3.88 9.20 3.15
CA GLY A 49 4.95 9.88 3.87
C GLY A 49 6.07 8.93 4.32
N ARG A 50 6.81 9.35 5.35
CA ARG A 50 7.98 8.62 5.86
C ARG A 50 7.55 7.37 6.63
N THR A 51 7.92 6.20 6.12
CA THR A 51 7.55 4.88 6.65
C THR A 51 8.76 3.96 6.69
N TRP A 52 8.87 3.16 7.74
CA TRP A 52 9.87 2.09 7.81
C TRP A 52 9.41 0.91 6.96
N VAL A 53 10.28 0.45 6.05
CA VAL A 53 10.02 -0.69 5.17
C VAL A 53 10.87 -1.86 5.67
N PRO A 54 10.27 -2.87 6.34
CA PRO A 54 11.01 -4.00 6.90
C PRO A 54 11.83 -4.77 5.87
N GLU A 55 11.32 -4.94 4.65
CA GLU A 55 12.00 -5.68 3.59
C GLU A 55 13.23 -4.95 3.03
N TRP A 56 13.35 -3.64 3.27
CA TRP A 56 14.53 -2.85 2.92
C TRP A 56 15.39 -2.50 4.14
N GLU A 57 14.90 -2.79 5.35
CA GLU A 57 15.50 -2.39 6.61
C GLU A 57 15.87 -0.89 6.64
N GLU A 58 15.01 -0.04 6.03
CA GLU A 58 15.26 1.39 5.89
C GLU A 58 13.96 2.23 5.97
N TRP A 59 14.11 3.50 6.34
CA TRP A 59 13.05 4.51 6.21
C TRP A 59 12.97 5.00 4.77
N HIS A 60 11.81 4.81 4.14
CA HIS A 60 11.52 5.37 2.82
C HIS A 60 10.41 6.41 2.91
N THR A 61 10.41 7.37 1.99
CA THR A 61 9.33 8.37 1.90
C THR A 61 8.45 8.05 0.70
N PHE A 62 7.19 7.76 0.96
CA PHE A 62 6.17 7.58 -0.06
C PHE A 62 5.40 8.88 -0.26
N ASP A 63 5.00 9.17 -1.49
CA ASP A 63 4.17 10.32 -1.82
C ASP A 63 2.90 10.33 -0.94
N THR A 64 2.57 11.48 -0.36
CA THR A 64 1.52 11.58 0.67
C THR A 64 0.11 11.49 0.11
N ILE A 65 -0.05 11.56 -1.21
CA ILE A 65 -1.34 11.51 -1.90
C ILE A 65 -1.53 10.14 -2.58
N THR A 66 -0.48 9.65 -3.25
CA THR A 66 -0.52 8.48 -4.13
C THR A 66 0.19 7.26 -3.57
N GLY A 67 1.01 7.42 -2.53
CA GLY A 67 1.81 6.33 -1.94
C GLY A 67 2.94 5.81 -2.82
N ARG A 68 3.31 6.54 -3.88
CA ARG A 68 4.46 6.20 -4.73
C ARG A 68 5.77 6.47 -4.00
N GLY A 69 6.59 5.43 -3.85
CA GLY A 69 7.97 5.53 -3.38
C GLY A 69 8.95 5.77 -4.51
#